data_AF-A0A662J5L3-F1
#
_entry.id   AF-A0A662J5L3-F1
#
_cell.length_a   1.000
_cell.length_b   1.000
_cell.length_c   1.000
_cell.angle_alpha   90.00
_cell.angle_beta   90.00
_cell.angle_gamma   90.00
#
_symmetry.space_group_name_H-M   'P 1'
#
loop_
_entity.id
_entity.type
_entity.pdbx_description
1 polymer ?
#
loop_
_entity_poly.entity_id
_entity_poly.type
_entity_poly.pdbx_seq_one_letter_code
_entity_poly.pdbx_strand_id
1 'polypeptide(L)'
;MWSILYYLRNDPEKLRWSQRVRGADVSLVDEALKLDREWRRVKAEIDKLRHERNVLSSKIGRAPPEERVKLIGEARRLRELLEMRERELRELEARRNEVLLRIPNVVHET
;
A
#
# COMPACT_ATOMS: atom_id res chain seq x y z
N MET A 1 -3.69 -9.28 -15.65
CA MET A 1 -3.10 -9.14 -14.29
C MET A 1 -4.07 -8.67 -13.22
N TRP A 2 -5.16 -7.93 -13.57
CA TRP A 2 -6.21 -7.55 -12.62
C TRP A 2 -6.90 -8.74 -11.94
N SER A 3 -7.03 -9.87 -12.65
CA SER A 3 -7.64 -11.10 -12.14
C SER A 3 -6.90 -11.67 -10.93
N ILE A 4 -5.57 -11.73 -10.95
CA ILE A 4 -4.77 -12.30 -9.85
C ILE A 4 -4.86 -11.41 -8.61
N LEU A 5 -4.74 -10.09 -8.75
CA LEU A 5 -4.88 -9.17 -7.60
C LEU A 5 -6.30 -9.19 -7.02
N TYR A 6 -7.32 -9.33 -7.88
CA TYR A 6 -8.70 -9.52 -7.44
C TYR A 6 -8.85 -10.80 -6.60
N TYR A 7 -8.37 -11.95 -7.11
CA TYR A 7 -8.43 -13.20 -6.35
C TYR A 7 -7.58 -13.14 -5.08
N LEU A 8 -6.41 -12.52 -5.11
CA LEU A 8 -5.57 -12.35 -3.92
C LEU A 8 -6.35 -11.67 -2.77
N ARG A 9 -7.20 -10.68 -3.10
CA ARG A 9 -7.95 -9.91 -2.10
C ARG A 9 -9.30 -10.50 -1.73
N ASN A 10 -9.97 -11.18 -2.65
CA ASN A 10 -11.34 -11.65 -2.47
C ASN A 10 -11.44 -13.17 -2.25
N ASP A 11 -10.56 -13.94 -2.86
CA ASP A 11 -10.55 -15.40 -2.79
C ASP A 11 -9.12 -15.97 -3.01
N PRO A 12 -8.23 -15.82 -2.01
CA PRO A 12 -6.87 -16.31 -2.12
C PRO A 12 -6.79 -17.85 -2.12
N GLU A 13 -7.81 -18.55 -1.62
CA GLU A 13 -7.86 -20.02 -1.65
C GLU A 13 -7.89 -20.54 -3.08
N LYS A 14 -8.59 -19.86 -4.00
CA LYS A 14 -8.57 -20.20 -5.43
C LYS A 14 -7.17 -20.11 -6.03
N LEU A 15 -6.36 -19.13 -5.62
CA LEU A 15 -4.95 -19.03 -6.03
C LEU A 15 -4.14 -20.18 -5.45
N ARG A 16 -4.29 -20.48 -4.15
CA ARG A 16 -3.59 -21.59 -3.50
C ARG A 16 -3.93 -22.93 -4.15
N TRP A 17 -5.19 -23.18 -4.46
CA TRP A 17 -5.63 -24.38 -5.17
C TRP A 17 -5.00 -24.48 -6.57
N SER A 18 -5.06 -23.40 -7.35
CA SER A 18 -4.43 -23.33 -8.67
C SER A 18 -2.93 -23.64 -8.62
N GLN A 19 -2.22 -23.17 -7.59
CA GLN A 19 -0.81 -23.49 -7.38
C GLN A 19 -0.60 -24.97 -7.06
N ARG A 20 -1.39 -25.55 -6.14
CA ARG A 20 -1.31 -26.97 -5.76
C ARG A 20 -1.55 -27.90 -6.96
N VAL A 21 -2.57 -27.62 -7.76
CA VAL A 21 -2.91 -28.44 -8.95
C VAL A 21 -1.76 -28.46 -9.96
N ARG A 22 -0.98 -27.37 -10.05
CA ARG A 22 0.18 -27.25 -10.93
C ARG A 22 1.49 -27.78 -10.31
N GLY A 23 1.47 -28.22 -9.06
CA GLY A 23 2.70 -28.53 -8.31
C GLY A 23 3.59 -27.31 -8.07
N ALA A 24 3.02 -26.10 -8.12
CA ALA A 24 3.73 -24.85 -7.93
C ALA A 24 3.75 -24.44 -6.45
N ASP A 25 4.66 -23.52 -6.11
CA ASP A 25 4.80 -23.03 -4.75
C ASP A 25 3.60 -22.17 -4.32
N VAL A 26 2.95 -22.59 -3.24
CA VAL A 26 1.81 -21.90 -2.62
C VAL A 26 2.27 -20.72 -1.76
N SER A 27 3.51 -20.76 -1.26
CA SER A 27 4.07 -19.72 -0.38
C SER A 27 4.13 -18.35 -1.07
N LEU A 28 4.24 -18.32 -2.40
CA LEU A 28 4.16 -17.10 -3.20
C LEU A 28 2.83 -16.36 -3.04
N VAL A 29 1.72 -17.10 -2.85
CA VAL A 29 0.40 -16.50 -2.61
C VAL A 29 0.35 -15.84 -1.24
N ASP A 30 0.94 -16.49 -0.22
CA ASP A 30 1.00 -15.97 1.15
C ASP A 30 1.92 -14.74 1.24
N GLU A 31 3.04 -14.76 0.52
CA GLU A 31 3.95 -13.62 0.40
C GLU A 31 3.25 -12.43 -0.28
N ALA A 32 2.58 -12.67 -1.42
CA ALA A 32 1.82 -11.64 -2.14
C ALA A 32 0.71 -11.04 -1.25
N LEU A 33 0.00 -11.88 -0.49
CA LEU A 33 -1.02 -11.46 0.49
C LEU A 33 -0.43 -10.55 1.57
N LYS A 34 0.73 -10.91 2.12
CA LYS A 34 1.41 -10.13 3.15
C LYS A 34 1.83 -8.76 2.60
N LEU A 35 2.45 -8.74 1.42
CA LEU A 35 2.86 -7.51 0.75
C LEU A 35 1.66 -6.61 0.41
N ASP A 36 0.54 -7.19 -0.05
CA ASP A 36 -0.68 -6.42 -0.32
C ASP A 36 -1.30 -5.83 0.97
N ARG A 37 -1.27 -6.56 2.08
CA ARG A 37 -1.75 -6.06 3.38
C ARG A 37 -0.91 -4.87 3.85
N GLU A 38 0.41 -4.98 3.81
CA GLU A 38 1.30 -3.88 4.18
C GLU A 38 1.13 -2.68 3.24
N TRP A 39 1.02 -2.91 1.93
CA TRP A 39 0.75 -1.85 0.96
C TRP A 39 -0.54 -1.09 1.28
N ARG A 40 -1.64 -1.80 1.60
CA ARG A 40 -2.92 -1.16 1.97
C ARG A 40 -2.82 -0.40 3.28
N ARG A 41 -2.07 -0.91 4.25
CA ARG A 41 -1.81 -0.22 5.52
C ARG A 41 -1.05 1.08 5.29
N VAL A 42 0.08 1.05 4.59
CA VAL A 42 0.89 2.24 4.30
C VAL A 42 0.10 3.25 3.47
N LYS A 43 -0.72 2.78 2.52
CA LYS A 43 -1.62 3.66 1.77
C LYS A 43 -2.60 4.40 2.68
N ALA A 44 -3.22 3.69 3.63
CA ALA A 44 -4.13 4.31 4.59
C ALA A 44 -3.40 5.32 5.51
N GLU A 45 -2.15 5.04 5.91
CA GLU A 45 -1.32 5.99 6.66
C GLU A 45 -1.01 7.26 5.85
N ILE A 46 -0.66 7.13 4.56
CA ILE A 46 -0.46 8.25 3.64
C ILE A 46 -1.73 9.10 3.50
N ASP A 47 -2.89 8.46 3.34
CA ASP A 47 -4.17 9.16 3.20
C ASP A 47 -4.50 9.95 4.49
N LYS A 48 -4.18 9.42 5.68
CA LYS A 48 -4.27 10.15 6.96
C LYS A 48 -3.30 11.33 7.04
N LEU A 49 -2.03 11.13 6.69
CA LEU A 49 -1.01 12.19 6.70
C LEU A 49 -1.37 13.34 5.75
N ARG A 50 -1.94 13.02 4.59
CA ARG A 50 -2.45 14.03 3.64
C ARG A 50 -3.57 14.85 4.24
N HIS A 51 -4.49 14.20 4.94
CA HIS A 51 -5.56 14.89 5.66
C HIS A 51 -5.00 15.80 6.75
N GLU A 52 -4.12 15.31 7.62
CA GLU A 52 -3.47 16.09 8.68
C GLU A 52 -2.73 17.32 8.14
N ARG A 53 -1.97 17.15 7.04
CA ARG A 53 -1.29 18.26 6.36
C ARG A 53 -2.28 19.31 5.84
N ASN A 54 -3.40 18.88 5.27
CA ASN A 54 -4.42 19.82 4.77
C ASN A 54 -5.07 20.60 5.92
N VAL A 55 -5.36 19.92 7.04
CA VAL A 55 -5.86 20.56 8.27
C VAL A 55 -4.85 21.58 8.79
N LEU A 56 -3.57 21.21 8.86
CA LEU A 56 -2.49 22.12 9.27
C LEU A 56 -2.35 23.33 8.35
N SER A 57 -2.43 23.12 7.03
CA SER A 57 -2.40 24.22 6.05
C SER A 57 -3.54 25.22 6.29
N SER A 58 -4.76 24.72 6.54
CA SER A 58 -5.90 25.57 6.90
C SER A 58 -5.71 26.30 8.23
N LYS A 59 -5.04 25.69 9.21
CA LYS A 59 -4.73 26.32 10.50
C LYS A 59 -3.70 27.43 10.33
N ILE A 60 -2.64 27.22 9.54
CA ILE A 60 -1.59 28.22 9.26
C ILE A 60 -2.19 29.50 8.69
N GLY A 61 -3.13 29.38 7.75
CA GLY A 61 -3.79 30.55 7.14
C GLY A 61 -4.55 31.42 8.15
N ARG A 62 -5.06 30.82 9.23
CA ARG A 62 -5.87 31.48 10.27
C ARG A 62 -5.08 31.83 11.54
N ALA A 63 -3.88 31.28 11.70
CA ALA A 63 -3.09 31.43 12.90
C ALA A 63 -2.38 32.80 12.99
N PRO A 64 -2.22 33.35 14.21
CA PRO A 64 -1.41 34.54 14.45
C PRO A 64 0.09 34.28 14.16
N PRO A 65 0.89 35.33 13.91
CA PRO A 65 2.30 35.19 13.48
C PRO A 65 3.16 34.31 14.39
N GLU A 66 2.87 34.35 15.68
CA GLU A 66 3.60 33.64 16.75
C GLU A 66 3.34 32.12 16.71
N GLU A 67 2.14 31.70 16.32
CA GLU A 67 1.79 30.28 16.14
C GLU A 67 2.16 29.75 14.75
N ARG A 68 2.20 30.62 13.73
CA ARG A 68 2.55 30.23 12.36
C ARG A 68 3.90 29.54 12.27
N VAL A 69 4.91 30.01 13.02
CA VAL A 69 6.25 29.42 13.00
C VAL A 69 6.23 27.96 13.46
N LYS A 70 5.48 27.66 14.53
CA LYS A 70 5.32 26.27 15.03
C LYS A 70 4.61 25.40 14.01
N LEU A 71 3.49 25.87 13.46
CA LEU A 71 2.68 25.13 12.50
C LEU A 71 3.43 24.87 11.17
N ILE A 72 4.26 25.81 10.72
CA ILE A 72 5.13 25.62 9.55
C ILE A 72 6.16 24.50 9.83
N GLY A 73 6.71 24.45 11.04
CA GLY A 73 7.61 23.37 11.47
C GLY A 73 6.95 22.00 11.42
N GLU A 74 5.72 21.88 11.95
CA GLU A 74 4.93 20.65 11.90
C GLU A 74 4.58 20.25 10.46
N ALA A 75 4.18 21.20 9.61
CA ALA A 75 3.88 20.95 8.21
C ALA A 75 5.10 20.43 7.43
N ARG A 76 6.30 20.93 7.73
CA ARG A 76 7.55 20.41 7.16
C ARG A 76 7.82 18.96 7.57
N ARG A 77 7.70 18.65 8.86
CA ARG A 77 7.85 17.27 9.38
C ARG A 77 6.86 16.31 8.75
N LEU A 78 5.59 16.71 8.63
CA LEU A 78 4.58 15.88 7.96
C LEU A 78 4.91 15.66 6.48
N ARG A 79 5.46 16.67 5.80
CA ARG A 79 5.89 16.52 4.41
C ARG A 79 7.01 15.50 4.27
N GLU A 80 8.04 15.58 5.11
CA GLU A 80 9.14 14.61 5.11
C GLU A 80 8.65 13.18 5.40
N LEU A 81 7.76 13.03 6.38
CA LEU A 81 7.13 11.75 6.71
C LEU A 81 6.30 11.22 5.53
N LEU A 82 5.53 12.09 4.87
CA LEU A 82 4.73 11.73 3.70
C LEU A 82 5.63 11.24 2.55
N GLU A 83 6.72 11.95 2.24
CA GLU A 83 7.66 11.55 1.20
C GLU A 83 8.34 10.20 1.51
N MET A 84 8.65 9.94 2.79
CA MET A 84 9.18 8.66 3.24
C MET A 84 8.17 7.52 3.06
N ARG A 85 6.92 7.72 3.50
CA ARG A 85 5.86 6.70 3.34
C ARG A 85 5.50 6.46 1.88
N GLU A 86 5.51 7.49 1.04
CA GLU A 86 5.27 7.33 -0.40
C GLU A 86 6.38 6.54 -1.09
N ARG A 87 7.64 6.65 -0.63
CA ARG A 87 8.73 5.77 -1.08
C ARG A 87 8.48 4.33 -0.67
N GLU A 88 8.17 4.10 0.61
CA GLU A 88 7.83 2.77 1.15
C GLU A 88 6.65 2.13 0.39
N LEU A 89 5.62 2.90 0.07
CA LEU A 89 4.46 2.43 -0.70
C LEU A 89 4.88 1.94 -2.10
N ARG A 90 5.75 2.69 -2.79
CA ARG A 90 6.24 2.33 -4.13
C ARG A 90 7.11 1.06 -4.08
N GLU A 91 7.95 0.92 -3.06
CA GLU A 91 8.75 -0.28 -2.87
C GLU A 91 7.89 -1.52 -2.59
N LEU A 92 6.89 -1.38 -1.72
CA LEU A 92 5.92 -2.45 -1.44
C LEU A 92 5.12 -2.83 -2.68
N GLU A 93 4.72 -1.85 -3.50
CA GLU A 93 4.05 -2.11 -4.77
C GLU A 93 4.93 -2.87 -5.75
N ALA A 94 6.19 -2.45 -5.91
CA ALA A 94 7.15 -3.12 -6.78
C ALA A 94 7.38 -4.57 -6.35
N ARG A 95 7.65 -4.81 -5.06
CA ARG A 95 7.83 -6.16 -4.50
C ARG A 95 6.57 -7.01 -4.66
N ARG A 96 5.40 -6.46 -4.35
CA ARG A 96 4.11 -7.16 -4.55
C ARG A 96 3.95 -7.56 -6.01
N ASN A 97 4.21 -6.64 -6.94
CA ASN A 97 4.04 -6.91 -8.37
C ASN A 97 5.05 -7.95 -8.87
N GLU A 98 6.28 -7.94 -8.38
CA GLU A 98 7.29 -8.97 -8.69
C GLU A 98 6.82 -10.36 -8.24
N VAL A 99 6.31 -10.50 -7.01
CA VAL A 99 5.76 -11.78 -6.53
C VAL A 99 4.55 -12.19 -7.35
N LEU A 100 3.64 -11.27 -7.66
CA LEU A 100 2.45 -11.53 -8.48
C LEU A 100 2.80 -11.99 -9.90
N LEU A 101 3.88 -11.46 -10.50
CA LEU A 101 4.37 -11.88 -11.81
C LEU A 101 4.89 -13.33 -11.80
N ARG A 102 5.35 -13.82 -10.64
CA ARG A 102 5.80 -15.20 -10.47
C ARG A 102 4.65 -16.19 -10.26
N ILE A 103 3.44 -15.70 -9.96
CA ILE A 103 2.24 -16.54 -9.82
C ILE A 103 1.64 -16.78 -11.21
N PRO A 104 1.60 -18.03 -11.70
CA PRO A 104 0.89 -18.37 -12.93
C PRO A 104 -0.58 -17.92 -12.90
N ASN A 105 -1.14 -17.65 -14.09
CA ASN A 105 -2.58 -17.39 -14.20
C ASN A 105 -3.41 -18.56 -13.62
N VAL A 106 -4.56 -18.23 -13.05
CA VAL A 106 -5.49 -19.21 -12.45
C VAL A 106 -5.90 -20.25 -13.49
N VAL A 107 -5.84 -21.55 -13.13
CA VAL A 107 -6.40 -22.62 -13.97
C VAL A 107 -7.89 -22.38 -14.18
N HIS A 108 -8.34 -22.37 -15.43
CA HIS A 108 -9.77 -22.46 -15.74
C HIS A 108 -10.18 -23.93 -15.73
N GLU A 109 -11.18 -24.28 -14.92
CA GLU A 109 -11.87 -25.55 -15.06
C GLU A 109 -12.55 -25.55 -16.44
N THR A 110 -12.23 -26.57 -17.24
CA THR A 110 -12.98 -26.93 -18.45
C THR A 110 -13.92 -28.06 -18.08
#